data_AF-T2IZ76-F1
#
_entry.id   AF-T2IZ76-F1
#
_cell.length_a   1.000
_cell.length_b   1.000
_cell.length_c   1.000
_cell.angle_alpha   90.00
_cell.angle_beta   90.00
_cell.angle_gamma   90.00
#
_symmetry.space_group_name_H-M   'P 1'
#
loop_
_entity.id
_entity.type
_entity.pdbx_description
1 polymer ?
#
loop_
_entity_poly.entity_id
_entity_poly.type
_entity_poly.pdbx_seq_one_letter_code
_entity_poly.pdbx_strand_id
1 'polypeptide(L)'
;MKGKSDLVNRILRQAKTPLKDAAAVNSTRWKLFNSLKELGLPIETGSGGLTKFNRKRLKVPKTHWQDAACVGQVPDNLVFKTNQPLLIKATGHGTRQMCRTNKFGFPIRYVPRQKFINRLFRTDTPSRPQNL
;
A
#
# COMPACT_ATOMS: atom_id res chain seq x y z
N MET A 1 16.94 -23.76 -33.99
CA MET A 1 15.63 -23.99 -33.33
C MET A 1 14.64 -24.60 -34.33
N LYS A 2 14.84 -25.86 -34.75
CA LYS A 2 13.89 -26.58 -35.63
C LYS A 2 12.92 -27.37 -34.73
N GLY A 3 11.61 -27.17 -34.91
CA GLY A 3 10.56 -28.01 -34.29
C GLY A 3 9.60 -27.36 -33.29
N LYS A 4 9.64 -26.04 -33.05
CA LYS A 4 8.71 -25.34 -32.14
C LYS A 4 8.02 -24.14 -32.81
N SER A 5 7.47 -24.33 -34.00
CA SER A 5 6.74 -23.29 -34.77
C SER A 5 5.62 -22.67 -33.95
N ASP A 6 4.90 -23.46 -33.17
CA ASP A 6 3.73 -23.01 -32.42
C ASP A 6 4.09 -22.10 -31.26
N LEU A 7 5.24 -22.35 -30.62
CA LEU A 7 5.78 -21.49 -29.56
C LEU A 7 6.18 -20.12 -30.13
N VAL A 8 6.84 -20.11 -31.29
CA VAL A 8 7.24 -18.87 -31.98
C VAL A 8 6.00 -18.07 -32.39
N ASN A 9 5.00 -18.73 -32.99
CA ASN A 9 3.73 -18.10 -33.36
C ASN A 9 2.98 -17.53 -32.16
N ARG A 10 2.96 -18.25 -31.03
CA ARG A 10 2.34 -17.77 -29.78
C ARG A 10 3.05 -16.53 -29.22
N ILE A 11 4.38 -16.53 -29.19
CA ILE A 11 5.18 -15.38 -28.72
C ILE A 11 4.96 -14.17 -29.63
N LEU A 12 5.01 -14.35 -30.96
CA LEU A 12 4.76 -13.27 -31.91
C LEU A 12 3.34 -12.70 -31.80
N ARG A 13 2.34 -13.57 -31.57
CA ARG A 13 0.96 -13.13 -31.33
C ARG A 13 0.86 -12.32 -30.04
N GLN A 14 1.49 -12.78 -28.95
CA GLN A 14 1.51 -12.08 -27.67
C GLN A 14 2.26 -10.75 -27.73
N ALA A 15 3.38 -10.68 -28.45
CA ALA A 15 4.14 -9.44 -28.65
C ALA A 15 3.35 -8.37 -29.43
N LYS A 16 2.45 -8.81 -30.33
CA LYS A 16 1.54 -7.92 -31.07
C LYS A 16 0.29 -7.55 -30.30
N THR A 17 0.00 -8.17 -29.15
CA THR A 17 -1.17 -7.80 -28.36
C THR A 17 -0.99 -6.42 -27.73
N PRO A 18 -2.01 -5.54 -27.80
CA PRO A 18 -1.91 -4.21 -27.23
C PRO A 18 -1.87 -4.28 -25.70
N LEU A 19 -0.83 -3.68 -25.11
CA LEU A 19 -0.61 -3.64 -23.65
C LEU A 19 -1.41 -2.49 -23.01
N LYS A 20 -2.74 -2.55 -23.11
CA LYS A 20 -3.64 -1.48 -22.64
C LYS A 20 -3.45 -1.15 -21.16
N ASP A 21 -3.33 -2.17 -20.32
CA ASP A 21 -3.15 -1.99 -18.87
C ASP A 21 -1.80 -1.34 -18.56
N ALA A 22 -0.73 -1.77 -19.23
CA ALA A 22 0.59 -1.16 -19.07
C ALA A 22 0.59 0.31 -19.54
N ALA A 23 -0.13 0.63 -20.62
CA ALA A 23 -0.29 1.99 -21.09
C ALA A 23 -1.02 2.87 -20.07
N ALA A 24 -2.09 2.37 -19.44
CA ALA A 24 -2.82 3.08 -18.38
C ALA A 24 -1.96 3.32 -17.12
N VAL A 25 -1.17 2.32 -16.69
CA VAL A 25 -0.23 2.49 -15.58
C VAL A 25 0.88 3.49 -15.94
N ASN A 26 1.40 3.44 -17.16
CA ASN A 26 2.46 4.34 -17.59
C ASN A 26 1.96 5.79 -17.74
N SER A 27 0.75 6.01 -18.25
CA SER A 27 0.17 7.34 -18.40
C SER A 27 -0.11 7.99 -17.03
N THR A 28 -0.69 7.23 -16.10
CA THR A 28 -0.92 7.68 -14.71
C THR A 28 0.39 7.96 -13.99
N ARG A 29 1.40 7.10 -14.15
CA ARG A 29 2.76 7.30 -13.60
C ARG A 29 3.37 8.63 -14.06
N TRP A 30 3.32 8.92 -15.35
CA TRP A 30 3.88 10.16 -15.91
C TRP A 30 3.11 11.39 -15.46
N LYS A 31 1.78 11.33 -15.42
CA LYS A 31 0.96 12.44 -14.94
C LYS A 31 1.27 12.76 -13.48
N LEU A 32 1.35 11.74 -12.62
CA LEU A 32 1.70 11.90 -11.21
C LEU A 32 3.08 12.52 -11.05
N PHE A 33 4.09 12.01 -11.77
CA PHE A 33 5.45 12.53 -11.68
C PHE A 33 5.54 14.01 -12.08
N ASN A 34 4.88 14.40 -13.17
CA ASN A 34 4.87 15.78 -13.63
C ASN A 34 4.14 16.70 -12.64
N SER A 35 3.01 16.26 -12.10
CA SER A 35 2.29 17.03 -11.08
C SER A 35 3.08 17.16 -9.77
N LEU A 36 3.88 16.15 -9.38
CA LEU A 36 4.76 16.30 -8.22
C LEU A 36 5.91 17.28 -8.50
N LYS A 37 6.46 17.30 -9.72
CA LYS A 37 7.53 18.24 -10.10
C LYS A 37 7.11 19.71 -9.95
N GLU A 38 5.84 20.01 -10.21
CA GLU A 38 5.30 21.37 -10.06
C GLU A 38 5.40 21.88 -8.61
N LEU A 39 5.53 20.99 -7.61
CA LEU A 39 5.72 21.38 -6.20
C LEU A 39 7.12 21.94 -5.90
N GLY A 40 8.06 21.87 -6.85
CA GLY A 40 9.42 22.40 -6.67
C GLY A 40 10.31 21.60 -5.70
N LEU A 41 9.85 20.41 -5.26
CA LEU A 41 10.62 19.53 -4.39
C LEU A 41 11.54 18.60 -5.20
N PRO A 42 12.72 18.22 -4.66
CA PRO A 42 13.56 17.22 -5.30
C PRO A 42 12.84 15.87 -5.33
N ILE A 43 12.58 15.37 -6.53
CA ILE A 43 11.87 14.11 -6.74
C ILE A 43 12.78 13.17 -7.53
N GLU A 44 12.98 11.99 -6.97
CA GLU A 44 13.68 10.89 -7.64
C GLU A 44 12.70 9.81 -8.08
N THR A 45 13.07 9.08 -9.13
CA THR A 45 12.35 7.88 -9.55
C THR A 45 13.31 6.71 -9.63
N GLY A 46 12.85 5.52 -9.23
CA GLY A 46 13.62 4.29 -9.31
C GLY A 46 12.89 3.24 -10.14
N SER A 47 13.64 2.32 -10.74
CA SER A 47 13.05 1.13 -11.34
C SER A 47 12.82 0.05 -10.28
N GLY A 48 11.85 -0.84 -10.51
CA GLY A 48 11.67 -2.00 -9.63
C GLY A 48 12.88 -2.95 -9.60
N GLY A 49 13.68 -2.95 -10.68
CA GLY A 49 14.97 -3.64 -10.73
C GLY A 49 16.00 -3.04 -9.76
N LEU A 50 16.08 -1.71 -9.70
CA LEU A 50 16.93 -0.99 -8.75
C LEU A 50 16.51 -1.28 -7.30
N THR A 51 15.22 -1.26 -7.00
CA THR A 51 14.70 -1.62 -5.67
C THR A 51 15.09 -3.05 -5.29
N LYS A 52 14.97 -4.01 -6.22
CA LYS A 52 15.38 -5.40 -6.00
C LYS A 52 16.88 -5.51 -5.75
N PHE A 53 17.70 -4.77 -6.49
CA PHE A 53 19.15 -4.72 -6.31
C PHE A 53 19.53 -4.16 -4.94
N ASN A 54 19.01 -2.98 -4.57
CA ASN A 54 19.27 -2.33 -3.28
C ASN A 54 18.89 -3.24 -2.12
N ARG A 55 17.72 -3.89 -2.18
CA ARG A 55 17.28 -4.85 -1.16
C ARG A 55 18.28 -6.01 -0.99
N LYS A 56 18.78 -6.57 -2.10
CA LYS A 56 19.76 -7.67 -2.06
C LYS A 56 21.12 -7.21 -1.53
N ARG A 57 21.60 -6.04 -1.97
CA ARG A 57 22.83 -5.42 -1.50
C ARG A 57 22.80 -5.17 0.00
N LEU A 58 21.70 -4.60 0.49
CA LEU A 58 21.50 -4.22 1.89
C LEU A 58 21.00 -5.37 2.78
N LYS A 59 20.85 -6.59 2.23
CA LYS A 59 20.36 -7.80 2.94
C LYS A 59 19.01 -7.59 3.64
N VAL A 60 18.13 -6.76 3.07
CA VAL A 60 16.81 -6.46 3.63
C VAL A 60 15.80 -7.53 3.20
N PRO A 61 14.96 -8.08 4.10
CA PRO A 61 13.94 -9.04 3.71
C PRO A 61 12.86 -8.39 2.83
N LYS A 62 12.20 -9.19 1.99
CA LYS A 62 11.13 -8.69 1.12
C LYS A 62 9.85 -8.48 1.93
N THR A 63 9.55 -7.23 2.25
CA THR A 63 8.28 -6.82 2.84
C THR A 63 7.81 -5.51 2.20
N HIS A 64 6.50 -5.28 2.13
CA HIS A 64 5.95 -4.10 1.47
C HIS A 64 6.47 -2.77 2.03
N TRP A 65 6.71 -2.70 3.34
CA TRP A 65 7.16 -1.47 4.01
C TRP A 65 8.67 -1.26 3.90
N GLN A 66 9.48 -2.33 3.91
CA GLN A 66 10.93 -2.23 3.75
C GLN A 66 11.34 -1.98 2.28
N ASP A 67 10.57 -2.51 1.33
CA ASP A 67 10.81 -2.28 -0.09
C ASP A 67 10.76 -0.77 -0.43
N ALA A 68 9.93 0.01 0.28
CA ALA A 68 9.84 1.46 0.11
C ALA A 68 11.15 2.19 0.49
N ALA A 69 11.85 1.73 1.53
CA ALA A 69 13.15 2.28 1.93
C ALA A 69 14.28 1.91 0.97
N CYS A 70 14.05 0.95 0.06
CA CYS A 70 15.03 0.50 -0.93
C CYS A 70 14.87 1.20 -2.30
N VAL A 71 13.98 2.17 -2.44
CA VAL A 71 13.70 2.88 -3.69
C VAL A 71 14.72 4.01 -3.93
N GLY A 72 15.16 4.18 -5.18
CA GLY A 72 16.03 5.29 -5.57
C GLY A 72 17.51 5.06 -5.20
N GLN A 73 18.24 6.15 -4.98
CA GLN A 73 19.61 6.08 -4.49
C GLN A 73 19.60 5.92 -2.97
N VAL A 74 20.09 4.77 -2.48
CA VAL A 74 20.09 4.43 -1.06
C VAL A 74 21.53 4.30 -0.59
N PRO A 75 21.93 4.94 0.52
CA PRO A 75 23.26 4.79 1.08
C PRO A 75 23.46 3.37 1.64
N ASP A 76 24.72 2.97 1.83
CA ASP A 76 25.05 1.61 2.25
C ASP A 76 24.69 1.32 3.73
N ASN A 77 24.44 2.36 4.52
CA ASN A 77 24.14 2.30 5.96
C ASN A 77 22.64 2.47 6.29
N LEU A 78 21.74 1.83 5.54
CA LEU A 78 20.31 1.86 5.84
C LEU A 78 20.00 1.17 7.19
N VAL A 79 19.53 1.94 8.17
CA VAL A 79 19.13 1.43 9.50
C VAL A 79 17.64 1.64 9.71
N PHE A 80 16.91 0.55 9.95
CA PHE A 80 15.51 0.60 10.37
C PHE A 80 15.44 0.85 11.88
N LYS A 81 14.77 1.93 12.30
CA LYS A 81 14.54 2.23 13.73
C LYS A 81 13.40 1.43 14.35
N THR A 82 12.61 0.75 13.51
CA THR A 82 11.44 -0.02 13.92
C THR A 82 11.43 -1.38 13.23
N ASN A 83 10.90 -2.38 13.93
CA ASN A 83 10.81 -3.76 13.41
C ASN A 83 9.48 -4.02 12.66
N GLN A 84 8.49 -3.14 12.82
CA GLN A 84 7.18 -3.26 12.19
C GLN A 84 6.56 -1.89 11.90
N PRO A 85 5.76 -1.76 10.83
CA PRO A 85 4.97 -0.56 10.57
C PRO A 85 3.80 -0.44 11.57
N LEU A 86 3.31 0.78 11.77
CA LEU A 86 2.07 0.99 12.49
C LEU A 86 0.89 0.56 11.61
N LEU A 87 0.24 -0.55 11.98
CA LEU A 87 -0.95 -1.03 11.30
C LEU A 87 -2.17 -0.25 11.79
N ILE A 88 -2.72 0.59 10.92
CA ILE A 88 -3.95 1.33 11.16
C ILE A 88 -5.06 0.76 10.28
N LYS A 89 -6.10 0.23 10.91
CA LYS A 89 -7.30 -0.24 10.22
C LYS A 89 -8.42 0.78 10.36
N ALA A 90 -8.95 1.26 9.24
CA ALA A 90 -10.19 2.02 9.24
C ALA A 90 -11.36 1.08 9.57
N THR A 91 -12.05 1.29 10.69
CA THR A 91 -13.14 0.44 11.18
C THR A 91 -14.54 1.03 10.94
N GLY A 92 -14.63 1.99 10.01
CA GLY A 92 -15.87 2.63 9.61
C GLY A 92 -16.19 3.89 10.40
N HIS A 93 -17.31 4.54 10.06
CA HIS A 93 -17.74 5.79 10.66
C HIS A 93 -18.62 5.52 11.88
N GLY A 94 -18.36 6.22 13.00
CA GLY A 94 -19.26 6.19 14.14
C GLY A 94 -20.65 6.71 13.77
N THR A 95 -21.70 6.17 14.40
CA THR A 95 -23.05 6.71 14.26
C THR A 95 -23.25 7.92 15.18
N ARG A 96 -23.85 8.99 14.66
CA ARG A 96 -24.26 10.17 15.47
C ARG A 96 -25.61 9.98 16.17
N GLN A 97 -26.28 8.85 15.95
CA GLN A 97 -27.57 8.55 16.55
C GLN A 97 -27.40 8.16 18.02
N MET A 98 -27.74 9.09 18.93
CA MET A 98 -27.63 8.90 20.38
C MET A 98 -28.73 8.00 20.96
N CYS A 99 -29.87 7.87 20.28
CA CYS A 99 -30.97 7.01 20.69
C CYS A 99 -31.50 6.22 19.49
N ARG A 100 -31.61 4.90 19.63
CA ARG A 100 -32.28 4.05 18.66
C ARG A 100 -33.78 4.14 18.88
N THR A 101 -34.51 4.48 17.84
CA THR A 101 -35.96 4.65 17.86
C THR A 101 -36.66 3.47 17.21
N ASN A 102 -37.91 3.22 17.58
CA ASN A 102 -38.77 2.28 16.86
C ASN A 102 -39.22 2.89 15.51
N LYS A 103 -39.98 2.13 14.71
CA LYS A 103 -40.55 2.60 13.44
C LYS A 103 -41.39 3.89 13.59
N PHE A 104 -41.90 4.17 14.78
CA PHE A 104 -42.74 5.31 15.12
C PHE A 104 -41.97 6.46 15.80
N GLY A 105 -40.64 6.37 15.93
CA GLY A 105 -39.82 7.45 16.52
C GLY A 105 -39.67 7.40 18.05
N PHE A 106 -40.31 6.46 18.75
CA PHE A 106 -40.17 6.35 20.20
C PHE A 106 -38.82 5.74 20.61
N PRO A 107 -38.17 6.24 21.67
CA PRO A 107 -36.86 5.75 22.11
C PRO A 107 -36.95 4.31 22.63
N ILE A 108 -36.18 3.38 22.03
CA ILE A 108 -36.05 1.99 22.50
C ILE A 108 -34.80 1.81 23.35
N ARG A 109 -33.69 2.44 22.95
CA ARG A 109 -32.39 2.27 23.62
C ARG A 109 -31.51 3.50 23.44
N TYR A 110 -30.93 3.95 24.55
CA TYR A 110 -29.87 4.95 24.55
C TYR A 110 -28.53 4.31 24.18
N VAL A 111 -27.83 4.92 23.23
CA VAL A 111 -26.48 4.52 22.86
C VAL A 111 -25.53 5.18 23.86
N PRO A 112 -24.63 4.43 24.53
CA PRO A 112 -23.69 5.02 25.48
C PRO A 112 -22.82 6.07 24.79
N ARG A 113 -22.55 7.19 25.47
CA ARG A 113 -21.69 8.30 25.00
C ARG A 113 -20.20 7.93 24.89
N GLN A 114 -19.88 6.64 24.95
CA GLN A 114 -18.51 6.16 24.93
C GLN A 114 -18.01 6.10 23.49
N LYS A 115 -17.33 7.17 23.06
CA LYS A 115 -16.74 7.32 21.71
C LYS A 115 -15.68 6.25 21.37
N PHE A 116 -15.28 5.41 22.33
CA PHE A 116 -14.27 4.38 22.14
C PHE A 116 -14.81 3.03 21.66
N ILE A 117 -16.12 2.81 21.63
CA ILE A 117 -16.71 1.49 21.33
C ILE A 117 -16.41 1.04 19.89
N ASN A 118 -16.27 1.98 18.96
CA ASN A 118 -15.67 1.74 17.65
C ASN A 118 -14.81 2.94 17.28
N ARG A 119 -13.50 2.82 17.46
CA ARG A 119 -12.57 3.81 16.90
C ARG A 119 -12.81 3.91 15.39
N LEU A 120 -12.67 5.09 14.81
CA LEU A 120 -12.59 5.26 13.35
C LEU A 120 -11.36 4.53 12.79
N PHE A 121 -10.30 4.47 13.61
CA PHE A 121 -9.03 3.80 13.33
C PHE A 121 -8.64 2.91 14.51
N ARG A 122 -8.48 1.61 14.30
CA ARG A 122 -7.86 0.71 15.29
C ARG A 122 -6.39 0.54 14.95
N THR A 123 -5.52 0.80 15.92
CA THR A 123 -4.13 0.37 15.91
C THR A 123 -4.09 -1.04 16.47
N ASP A 124 -3.44 -1.96 15.77
CA ASP A 124 -3.08 -3.25 16.35
C ASP A 124 -1.89 -2.99 17.29
N THR A 125 -2.17 -2.67 18.55
CA THR A 125 -1.13 -2.66 19.58
C THR A 125 -0.66 -4.11 19.76
N PRO A 126 0.65 -4.41 19.67
CA PRO A 126 1.14 -5.72 20.06
C PRO A 126 0.71 -5.96 21.51
N SER A 127 0.13 -7.11 21.79
CA SER A 127 -0.22 -7.52 23.15
C SER A 127 0.97 -7.25 24.06
N ARG A 128 0.73 -6.49 25.14
CA ARG A 128 1.65 -6.40 26.27
C ARG A 128 2.06 -7.84 26.61
N PRO A 129 3.35 -8.18 26.69
CA PRO A 129 3.74 -9.51 27.13
C PRO A 129 3.12 -9.73 28.50
N GLN A 130 2.21 -10.70 28.58
CA GLN A 130 1.77 -11.24 29.86
C GLN A 130 2.94 -12.08 30.35
N ASN A 131 3.82 -11.48 31.15
CA ASN A 131 4.78 -12.14 32.03
C ASN A 131 5.47 -11.09 32.90
N LEU A 132 4.98 -10.94 34.12
CA LEU A 132 5.68 -10.76 35.40
C LEU A 132 4.66 -10.93 36.52
#